data_AF-A0AAJ6NS08-F1
#
_entry.id   AF-A0AAJ6NS08-F1
#
_cell.length_a   1.000
_cell.length_b   1.000
_cell.length_c   1.000
_cell.angle_alpha   90.00
_cell.angle_beta   90.00
_cell.angle_gamma   90.00
#
_symmetry.space_group_name_H-M   'P 1'
#
loop_
_entity.id
_entity.type
_entity.pdbx_description
1 polymer ?
#
loop_
_entity_poly.entity_id
_entity_poly.type
_entity_poly.pdbx_seq_one_letter_code
_entity_poly.pdbx_strand_id
1 'polypeptide(L)'
;MTLSWCELNHSEVSKTMSIIPKIKLTSYIVMPSKLERLICLLICWYFLVAPVAALAETPEEWVTLGRRVHGGFGSYIALGIRIGLDAIKRLDAKSRDLDVTYFDGMNAPCPCVVDGIMIATVATPGQNSLRVIPSKSNSSNFGVVVIKNKKQENYCVM
;
A
#
# COMPACT_ATOMS: atom_id res chain seq x y z
N MET A 1 -3.72 26.89 -16.41
CA MET A 1 -3.72 25.77 -17.38
C MET A 1 -5.17 25.41 -17.65
N THR A 2 -5.71 25.95 -18.73
CA THR A 2 -7.10 25.83 -19.16
C THR A 2 -7.24 24.68 -20.16
N LEU A 3 -8.25 23.82 -19.95
CA LEU A 3 -8.64 22.74 -20.85
C LEU A 3 -9.27 23.33 -22.12
N SER A 4 -8.81 22.91 -23.29
CA SER A 4 -9.42 23.22 -24.59
C SER A 4 -9.87 21.93 -25.24
N TRP A 5 -11.18 21.83 -25.44
CA TRP A 5 -11.85 20.82 -26.26
C TRP A 5 -11.49 21.04 -27.74
N CYS A 6 -11.34 19.95 -28.50
CA CYS A 6 -11.20 19.96 -29.94
C CYS A 6 -12.33 19.10 -30.53
N GLU A 7 -13.36 19.76 -31.08
CA GLU A 7 -14.37 19.17 -31.96
C GLU A 7 -13.75 18.96 -33.34
N LEU A 8 -13.83 17.74 -33.88
CA LEU A 8 -13.47 17.44 -35.26
C LEU A 8 -14.73 17.18 -36.10
N ASN A 9 -14.85 18.00 -37.14
CA ASN A 9 -15.93 18.08 -38.11
C ASN A 9 -16.19 16.77 -38.86
N HIS A 10 -17.47 16.48 -39.05
CA HIS A 10 -18.01 15.22 -39.56
C HIS A 10 -18.14 15.11 -41.09
N SER A 11 -17.44 15.94 -41.88
CA SER A 11 -17.76 16.12 -43.31
C SER A 11 -16.67 15.73 -44.33
N GLU A 12 -15.51 15.23 -43.92
CA GLU A 12 -14.37 15.01 -44.85
C GLU A 12 -13.91 13.55 -45.03
N VAL A 13 -14.65 12.56 -44.52
CA VAL A 13 -14.23 11.15 -44.61
C VAL A 13 -15.05 10.35 -45.65
N SER A 14 -15.80 11.02 -46.53
CA SER A 14 -16.74 10.35 -47.46
C SER A 14 -16.20 10.09 -48.88
N LYS A 15 -14.92 10.36 -49.20
CA LYS A 15 -14.48 10.38 -50.62
C LYS A 15 -13.25 9.56 -51.01
N THR A 16 -12.71 8.69 -50.18
CA THR A 16 -11.50 7.90 -50.53
C THR A 16 -11.61 6.40 -50.27
N MET A 17 -12.82 5.82 -50.34
CA MET A 17 -13.01 4.37 -50.34
C MET A 17 -13.50 3.89 -51.71
N SER A 18 -12.57 3.80 -52.66
CA SER A 18 -12.67 2.86 -53.76
C SER A 18 -11.27 2.47 -54.18
N ILE A 19 -11.06 1.17 -54.40
CA ILE A 19 -9.82 0.51 -54.84
C ILE A 19 -8.92 0.01 -53.70
N ILE A 20 -9.32 -1.11 -53.09
CA ILE A 20 -8.38 -2.07 -52.47
C ILE A 20 -8.72 -3.46 -53.04
N PRO A 21 -7.78 -4.19 -53.67
CA PRO A 21 -8.02 -5.54 -54.13
C PRO A 21 -8.26 -6.48 -52.95
N LYS A 22 -9.28 -7.34 -53.05
CA LYS A 22 -9.61 -8.36 -52.05
C LYS A 22 -8.47 -9.38 -51.94
N ILE A 23 -7.55 -9.18 -50.99
CA ILE A 23 -6.62 -10.21 -50.56
C ILE A 23 -7.41 -11.25 -49.77
N LYS A 24 -7.50 -12.46 -50.30
CA LYS A 24 -8.12 -13.61 -49.64
C LYS A 24 -7.19 -14.09 -48.52
N LEU A 25 -7.28 -13.48 -47.34
CA LEU A 25 -6.68 -14.01 -46.11
C LEU A 25 -7.47 -15.27 -45.72
N THR A 26 -7.03 -16.43 -46.20
CA THR A 26 -7.35 -17.71 -45.59
C THR A 26 -6.70 -17.76 -44.21
N SER A 27 -7.42 -17.26 -43.21
CA SER A 27 -7.16 -17.50 -41.80
C SER A 27 -7.43 -18.98 -41.51
N TYR A 28 -6.40 -19.80 -41.62
CA TYR A 28 -6.45 -21.13 -41.02
C TYR A 28 -6.44 -20.94 -39.50
N ILE A 29 -7.61 -21.11 -38.89
CA ILE A 29 -7.73 -21.28 -37.45
C ILE A 29 -7.10 -22.64 -37.13
N VAL A 30 -5.81 -22.65 -36.82
CA VAL A 30 -5.15 -23.83 -36.26
C VAL A 30 -5.73 -24.00 -34.86
N MET A 31 -6.67 -24.93 -34.72
CA MET A 31 -7.20 -25.26 -33.40
C MET A 31 -6.06 -25.89 -32.60
N PRO A 32 -5.68 -25.32 -31.44
CA PRO A 32 -4.59 -25.86 -30.66
C PRO A 32 -4.93 -27.28 -30.23
N SER A 33 -3.94 -28.16 -30.33
CA SER A 33 -4.05 -29.56 -29.93
C SER A 33 -4.43 -29.67 -28.46
N LYS A 34 -4.96 -30.83 -28.05
CA LYS A 34 -5.32 -31.07 -26.63
C LYS A 34 -4.13 -30.83 -25.69
N LEU A 35 -2.91 -31.08 -26.17
CA LEU A 35 -1.67 -30.84 -25.43
C LEU A 35 -1.38 -29.35 -25.24
N GLU A 36 -1.53 -28.53 -26.28
CA GLU A 36 -1.31 -27.08 -26.20
C GLU A 36 -2.32 -26.41 -25.27
N ARG A 37 -3.59 -26.85 -25.29
CA ARG A 37 -4.61 -26.37 -24.35
C ARG A 37 -4.26 -26.72 -22.90
N LEU A 38 -3.76 -27.93 -22.65
CA LEU A 38 -3.33 -28.35 -21.32
C LEU A 38 -2.14 -27.51 -20.83
N ILE A 39 -1.16 -27.26 -21.69
CA ILE A 39 -0.01 -26.41 -21.39
C ILE A 39 -0.46 -24.99 -21.04
N CYS A 40 -1.35 -24.38 -21.82
CA CYS A 40 -1.89 -23.05 -21.52
C CYS A 40 -2.63 -23.02 -20.17
N LEU A 41 -3.42 -24.05 -19.85
CA LEU A 41 -4.12 -24.13 -18.57
C LEU A 41 -3.16 -24.28 -17.38
N LEU A 42 -2.11 -25.09 -17.53
CA LEU A 42 -1.08 -25.26 -16.50
C LEU A 42 -0.27 -23.98 -16.28
N ILE A 43 0.06 -23.24 -17.33
CA ILE A 43 0.72 -21.94 -17.25
C ILE A 43 -0.18 -20.92 -16.56
N CYS A 44 -1.45 -20.81 -16.96
CA CYS A 44 -2.42 -19.92 -16.31
C CYS A 44 -2.58 -20.27 -14.82
N TRP A 45 -2.67 -21.55 -14.48
CA TRP A 45 -2.75 -22.02 -13.10
C TRP A 45 -1.50 -21.63 -12.31
N TYR A 46 -0.31 -21.81 -12.88
CA TYR A 46 0.94 -21.41 -12.24
C TYR A 46 0.97 -19.90 -11.92
N PHE A 47 0.55 -19.04 -12.85
CA PHE A 47 0.50 -17.60 -12.62
C PHE A 47 -0.62 -17.16 -11.66
N LEU A 48 -1.74 -17.89 -11.58
CA LEU A 48 -2.82 -17.63 -10.62
C LEU A 48 -2.45 -18.02 -9.19
N VAL A 49 -1.58 -19.02 -9.02
CA VAL A 49 -1.27 -19.60 -7.71
C VAL A 49 0.11 -19.18 -7.20
N ALA A 50 0.94 -18.54 -8.04
CA ALA A 50 2.24 -18.02 -7.61
C ALA A 50 2.05 -16.98 -6.49
N PRO A 51 2.55 -17.24 -5.27
CA PRO A 51 2.48 -16.26 -4.21
C PRO A 51 3.42 -15.11 -4.56
N VAL A 52 2.86 -13.96 -4.90
CA VAL A 52 3.62 -12.72 -4.92
C VAL A 52 3.97 -12.44 -3.46
N ALA A 53 5.22 -12.71 -3.09
CA ALA A 53 5.74 -12.26 -1.81
C ALA A 53 5.59 -10.73 -1.80
N ALA A 54 4.69 -10.23 -0.95
CA ALA A 54 4.61 -8.80 -0.67
C ALA A 54 5.94 -8.43 -0.02
N LEU A 55 6.86 -7.88 -0.82
CA LEU A 55 8.13 -7.38 -0.32
C LEU A 55 7.83 -6.33 0.73
N ALA A 56 8.55 -6.38 1.85
CA ALA A 56 8.55 -5.27 2.78
C ALA A 56 8.99 -4.01 2.00
N GLU A 57 8.26 -2.91 2.19
CA GLU A 57 8.58 -1.62 1.56
C GLU A 57 10.07 -1.30 1.74
N THR A 58 10.70 -0.87 0.65
CA THR A 58 12.10 -0.41 0.62
C THR A 58 12.26 0.87 1.44
N PRO A 59 13.49 1.22 1.87
CA PRO A 59 13.74 2.49 2.55
C PRO A 59 13.21 3.71 1.78
N GLU A 60 13.38 3.74 0.47
CA GLU A 60 12.94 4.83 -0.41
C GLU A 60 11.40 4.91 -0.51
N GLU A 61 10.72 3.76 -0.53
CA GLU A 61 9.25 3.70 -0.50
C GLU A 61 8.72 4.19 0.84
N TRP A 62 9.33 3.82 1.97
CA TRP A 62 8.98 4.36 3.29
C TRP A 62 9.16 5.87 3.35
N VAL A 63 10.28 6.39 2.83
CA VAL A 63 10.55 7.82 2.77
C VAL A 63 9.49 8.55 1.94
N THR A 64 9.14 7.98 0.79
CA THR A 64 8.15 8.55 -0.12
C THR A 64 6.75 8.53 0.49
N LEU A 65 6.33 7.41 1.08
CA LEU A 65 5.05 7.28 1.74
C LEU A 65 4.94 8.20 2.95
N GLY A 66 5.94 8.22 3.83
CA GLY A 66 5.95 9.08 5.01
C GLY A 66 5.90 10.55 4.64
N ARG A 67 6.63 10.99 3.60
CA ARG A 67 6.52 12.36 3.09
C ARG A 67 5.12 12.72 2.61
N ARG A 68 4.42 11.80 1.93
CA ARG A 68 3.05 12.03 1.45
C ARG A 68 2.03 12.08 2.59
N VAL A 69 2.17 11.23 3.60
CA VAL A 69 1.22 11.13 4.72
C VAL A 69 1.43 12.25 5.74
N HIS A 70 2.68 12.54 6.10
CA HIS A 70 3.02 13.49 7.16
C HIS A 70 3.32 14.91 6.63
N GLY A 71 3.70 15.05 5.35
CA GLY A 71 4.22 16.30 4.77
C GLY A 71 5.75 16.44 4.84
N GLY A 72 6.44 15.46 5.43
CA GLY A 72 7.90 15.40 5.55
C GLY A 72 8.36 14.02 5.99
N PHE A 73 9.67 13.75 5.94
CA PHE A 73 10.23 12.50 6.47
C PHE A 73 11.43 12.78 7.36
N GLY A 74 11.21 12.76 8.67
CA GLY A 74 12.24 12.95 9.70
C GLY A 74 12.56 11.66 10.46
N SER A 75 13.56 11.73 11.35
CA SER A 75 14.00 10.59 12.16
C SER A 75 12.89 9.99 13.04
N TYR A 76 11.93 10.81 13.48
CA TYR A 76 10.83 10.33 14.31
C TYR A 76 9.84 9.46 13.52
N ILE A 77 9.61 9.76 12.24
CA ILE A 77 8.81 8.92 11.35
C ILE A 77 9.49 7.57 11.16
N ALA A 78 10.80 7.57 10.88
CA ALA A 78 11.59 6.34 10.77
C ALA A 78 11.56 5.51 12.07
N LEU A 79 11.70 6.16 13.23
CA LEU A 79 11.57 5.50 14.54
C LEU A 79 10.19 4.84 14.70
N GLY A 80 9.11 5.57 14.40
CA GLY A 80 7.75 5.05 14.47
C GLY A 80 7.51 3.84 13.54
N ILE A 81 8.04 3.88 12.32
CA ILE A 81 7.97 2.74 11.39
C ILE A 81 8.63 1.51 12.01
N ARG A 82 9.83 1.67 12.60
CA ARG A 82 10.56 0.55 13.23
C ARG A 82 9.80 0.00 14.44
N ILE A 83 9.25 0.85 15.28
CA ILE A 83 8.41 0.46 16.42
C ILE A 83 7.20 -0.35 15.93
N GLY A 84 6.48 0.13 14.92
CA GLY A 84 5.31 -0.56 14.38
C GLY A 84 5.63 -1.93 13.77
N LEU A 85 6.70 -2.00 12.97
CA LEU A 85 7.16 -3.27 12.37
C LEU A 85 7.65 -4.27 13.43
N ASP A 86 8.35 -3.79 14.47
CA ASP A 86 8.79 -4.63 15.58
C ASP A 86 7.60 -5.16 16.38
N ALA A 87 6.59 -4.33 16.64
CA ALA A 87 5.37 -4.75 17.34
C ALA A 87 4.59 -5.80 16.54
N ILE A 88 4.42 -5.62 15.22
CA ILE A 88 3.82 -6.61 14.31
C ILE A 88 4.52 -7.96 14.47
N LYS A 89 5.86 -7.95 14.44
CA LYS A 89 6.67 -9.17 14.55
C LYS A 89 6.55 -9.83 15.92
N ARG A 90 6.64 -9.06 17.01
CA ARG A 90 6.59 -9.59 18.38
C ARG A 90 5.22 -10.15 18.77
N LEU A 91 4.15 -9.55 18.23
CA LEU A 91 2.78 -9.94 18.53
C LEU A 91 2.23 -10.99 17.56
N ASP A 92 3.02 -11.43 16.58
CA ASP A 92 2.58 -12.31 15.47
C ASP A 92 1.24 -11.84 14.86
N ALA A 93 1.12 -10.54 14.66
CA ALA A 93 -0.13 -9.88 14.30
C ALA A 93 -0.14 -9.48 12.83
N LYS A 94 -1.33 -9.39 12.22
CA LYS A 94 -1.49 -8.64 10.97
C LYS A 94 -1.61 -7.15 11.30
N SER A 95 -1.15 -6.27 10.41
CA SER A 95 -1.16 -4.82 10.66
C SER A 95 -2.52 -4.30 11.17
N ARG A 96 -3.63 -4.67 10.50
CA ARG A 96 -5.00 -4.28 10.91
C ARG A 96 -5.50 -4.87 12.23
N ASP A 97 -4.79 -5.81 12.83
CA ASP A 97 -5.19 -6.45 14.09
C ASP A 97 -4.67 -5.70 15.31
N LEU A 98 -3.97 -4.58 15.14
CA LEU A 98 -3.40 -3.80 16.23
C LEU A 98 -4.30 -2.64 16.69
N ASP A 99 -4.26 -2.35 17.99
CA ASP A 99 -4.76 -1.12 18.63
C ASP A 99 -3.57 -0.41 19.30
N VAL A 100 -3.38 0.87 18.99
CA VAL A 100 -2.23 1.69 19.36
C VAL A 100 -2.68 2.83 20.26
N THR A 101 -2.05 2.97 21.42
CA THR A 101 -2.20 4.13 22.30
C THR A 101 -0.83 4.75 22.55
N TYR A 102 -0.66 6.02 22.20
CA TYR A 102 0.60 6.75 22.37
C TYR A 102 0.47 7.85 23.43
N PHE A 103 1.48 7.96 24.29
CA PHE A 103 1.65 9.00 25.28
C PHE A 103 2.93 9.76 24.97
N ASP A 104 2.81 11.07 24.82
CA ASP A 104 3.98 11.89 24.50
C ASP A 104 4.89 12.08 25.72
N GLY A 105 6.20 12.13 25.51
CA GLY A 105 7.15 12.44 26.58
C GLY A 105 7.06 13.91 27.01
N MET A 106 7.44 14.21 28.26
CA MET A 106 7.45 15.59 28.77
C MET A 106 8.20 16.55 27.84
N ASN A 107 9.35 16.09 27.32
CA ASN A 107 10.28 16.88 26.51
C ASN A 107 10.20 16.55 25.01
N ALA A 108 9.23 15.74 24.58
CA ALA A 108 9.04 15.47 23.16
C ALA A 108 8.57 16.75 22.44
N PRO A 109 9.19 17.12 21.31
CA PRO A 109 8.83 18.35 20.60
C PRO A 109 7.55 18.21 19.77
N CYS A 110 7.25 16.99 19.28
CA CYS A 110 6.02 16.63 18.58
C CYS A 110 5.80 15.11 18.64
N PRO A 111 4.54 14.63 18.55
CA PRO A 111 4.22 13.21 18.47
C PRO A 111 4.43 12.64 17.05
N CYS A 112 5.43 13.12 16.31
CA CYS A 112 5.67 12.73 14.92
C CYS A 112 6.00 11.23 14.76
N VAL A 113 6.41 10.56 15.84
CA VAL A 113 6.58 9.09 15.89
C VAL A 113 5.27 8.35 15.59
N VAL A 114 4.13 8.92 15.99
CA VAL A 114 2.81 8.32 15.83
C VAL A 114 2.48 8.09 14.35
N ASP A 115 2.85 9.01 13.46
CA ASP A 115 2.59 8.86 12.03
C ASP A 115 3.40 7.71 11.42
N GLY A 116 4.63 7.49 11.90
CA GLY A 116 5.42 6.31 11.51
C GLY A 116 4.79 5.00 11.99
N ILE A 117 4.28 4.96 13.22
CA ILE A 117 3.58 3.80 13.77
C ILE A 117 2.30 3.54 12.96
N MET A 118 1.54 4.59 12.66
CA MET A 118 0.35 4.53 11.82
C MET A 118 0.65 3.94 10.44
N ILE A 119 1.71 4.40 9.78
CA ILE A 119 2.13 3.92 8.46
C ILE A 119 2.48 2.42 8.50
N ALA A 120 3.25 1.98 9.50
CA ALA A 120 3.68 0.58 9.60
C ALA A 120 2.54 -0.37 10.01
N THR A 121 1.68 0.06 10.93
CA THR A 121 0.62 -0.78 11.51
C THR A 121 -0.73 -0.63 10.82
N VAL A 122 -0.90 0.38 9.98
CA VAL A 122 -2.21 0.83 9.44
C VAL A 122 -3.29 1.06 10.52
N ALA A 123 -2.90 1.18 11.80
CA ALA A 123 -3.78 1.62 12.86
C ALA A 123 -3.93 3.14 12.76
N THR A 124 -5.16 3.63 12.63
CA THR A 124 -5.41 5.06 12.33
C THR A 124 -6.46 5.64 13.28
N PRO A 125 -6.44 6.96 13.52
CA PRO A 125 -7.52 7.63 14.24
C PRO A 125 -8.89 7.41 13.58
N GLY A 126 -8.95 7.42 12.24
CA GLY A 126 -10.19 7.21 11.47
C GLY A 126 -10.79 5.81 11.62
N GLN A 127 -9.97 4.81 11.94
CA GLN A 127 -10.43 3.45 12.27
C GLN A 127 -10.65 3.25 13.78
N ASN A 128 -10.46 4.29 14.59
CA ASN A 128 -10.45 4.24 16.05
C ASN A 128 -9.48 3.20 16.64
N SER A 129 -8.46 2.81 15.86
CA SER A 129 -7.43 1.85 16.27
C SER A 129 -6.12 2.52 16.68
N LEU A 130 -6.03 3.84 16.57
CA LEU A 130 -4.90 4.63 17.07
C LEU A 130 -5.41 5.83 17.86
N ARG A 131 -4.85 6.05 19.04
CA ARG A 131 -5.17 7.19 19.92
C ARG A 131 -3.89 7.83 20.45
N VAL A 132 -3.79 9.16 20.32
CA VAL A 132 -2.77 9.96 21.01
C VAL A 132 -3.40 10.55 22.24
N ILE A 133 -2.86 10.21 23.41
CA ILE A 133 -3.41 10.71 24.67
C ILE A 133 -2.86 12.11 24.92
N PRO A 134 -3.73 13.11 25.21
CA PRO A 134 -3.30 14.50 25.42
C PRO A 134 -2.40 14.69 26.66
N SER A 135 -2.51 13.80 27.66
CA SER A 135 -1.67 13.84 28.84
C SER A 135 -0.28 13.26 28.53
N LYS A 136 0.76 14.01 28.89
CA LYS A 136 2.14 13.56 28.76
C LYS A 136 2.47 12.46 29.77
N SER A 137 3.34 11.54 29.39
CA SER A 137 3.90 10.54 30.30
C SER A 137 4.80 11.24 31.32
N ASN A 138 4.70 10.85 32.60
CA ASN A 138 5.56 11.34 33.69
C ASN A 138 6.97 10.72 33.70
N SER A 139 7.27 9.84 32.73
CA SER A 139 8.59 9.22 32.60
C SER A 139 9.58 10.16 31.91
N SER A 140 10.87 9.98 32.19
CA SER A 140 11.96 10.67 31.49
C SER A 140 12.16 10.23 30.03
N ASN A 141 11.22 9.45 29.48
CA ASN A 141 11.32 8.88 28.14
C ASN A 141 10.85 9.86 27.08
N PHE A 142 11.26 9.61 25.84
CA PHE A 142 10.81 10.36 24.67
C PHE A 142 9.29 10.23 24.43
N GLY A 143 8.73 9.06 24.76
CA GLY A 143 7.31 8.76 24.67
C GLY A 143 7.08 7.33 25.15
N VAL A 144 5.82 6.93 25.26
CA VAL A 144 5.43 5.55 25.56
C VAL A 144 4.33 5.16 24.58
N VAL A 145 4.50 4.04 23.90
CA VAL A 145 3.43 3.44 23.10
C VAL A 145 3.01 2.10 23.70
N VAL A 146 1.71 1.91 23.81
CA VAL A 146 1.08 0.61 24.12
C VAL A 146 0.43 0.09 22.84
N ILE A 147 0.88 -1.05 22.36
CA ILE A 147 0.37 -1.70 21.14
C ILE A 147 -0.23 -3.05 21.53
N LYS A 148 -1.54 -3.22 21.32
CA LYS A 148 -2.30 -4.42 21.68
C LYS A 148 -2.70 -5.19 20.42
N ASN A 149 -2.64 -6.51 20.47
CA ASN A 149 -3.28 -7.35 19.47
C ASN A 149 -4.76 -7.56 19.84
N LYS A 150 -5.68 -7.10 19.00
CA LYS A 150 -7.12 -7.19 19.23
C LYS A 150 -7.66 -8.63 19.26
N LYS A 151 -6.88 -9.60 18.79
CA LYS A 151 -7.31 -11.02 18.70
C LYS A 151 -6.74 -11.91 19.79
N GLN A 152 -5.58 -11.55 20.36
CA GLN A 152 -4.81 -12.44 21.23
C GLN A 152 -4.60 -11.89 22.65
N GLU A 153 -5.22 -10.76 23.01
CA GLU A 153 -5.15 -10.13 24.35
C GLU A 153 -3.72 -9.97 24.90
N ASN A 154 -2.73 -9.89 24.01
CA ASN A 154 -1.33 -9.60 24.32
C ASN A 154 -0.94 -8.20 23.83
N TYR A 155 0.11 -7.63 24.41
CA TYR A 155 0.53 -6.27 24.12
C TYR A 155 2.04 -6.06 24.28
N CYS A 156 2.54 -5.03 23.61
CA CYS A 156 3.89 -4.49 23.78
C CYS A 156 3.80 -3.08 24.38
N VAL A 157 4.75 -2.75 25.25
CA VAL A 157 5.02 -1.37 25.68
C VAL A 157 6.41 -1.02 25.20
N MET A 158 6.53 0.06 24.41
CA MET A 158 7.76 0.49 23.76
C MET A 158 8.00 1.99 23.97
#